data_AF-A0A357HXK7-F1
#
_entry.id   AF-A0A357HXK7-F1
#
_cell.length_a   1.000
_cell.length_b   1.000
_cell.length_c   1.000
_cell.angle_alpha   90.00
_cell.angle_beta   90.00
_cell.angle_gamma   90.00
#
_symmetry.space_group_name_H-M   'P 1'
#
loop_
_entity.id
_entity.type
_entity.pdbx_description
1 polymer ?
#
loop_
_entity_poly.entity_id
_entity_poly.type
_entity_poly.pdbx_seq_one_letter_code
_entity_poly.pdbx_strand_id
1 'polypeptide(L)'
;MKQSRLLKSTHRNSGFSLLEILIAIALVALLASVALNQLTGIFGDNQEEAARLFVTSNSELALTRYRLDVGNFPTTEQGLSAVIK
;
A
#
# COMPACT_ATOMS: atom_id res chain seq x y z
N MET A 1 29.96 -52.59 32.47
CA MET A 1 30.51 -51.22 32.56
C MET A 1 30.03 -50.43 31.35
N LYS A 2 28.90 -49.70 31.46
CA LYS A 2 28.32 -48.90 30.38
C LYS A 2 28.78 -47.44 30.54
N GLN A 3 29.64 -46.96 29.64
CA GLN A 3 29.95 -45.53 29.56
C GLN A 3 29.07 -44.89 28.49
N SER A 4 27.99 -44.25 28.93
CA SER A 4 27.18 -43.32 28.14
C SER A 4 27.95 -42.00 27.97
N ARG A 5 28.63 -41.82 26.83
CA ARG A 5 29.19 -40.52 26.47
C ARG A 5 28.05 -39.58 26.11
N LEU A 6 27.74 -38.66 27.02
CA LEU A 6 26.79 -37.57 26.80
C LEU A 6 27.37 -36.66 25.70
N LEU A 7 26.71 -36.64 24.54
CA LEU A 7 27.04 -35.73 23.44
C LEU A 7 26.67 -34.31 23.88
N LYS A 8 27.67 -33.56 24.34
CA LYS A 8 27.52 -32.15 24.69
C LYS A 8 27.30 -31.36 23.40
N SER A 9 26.04 -30.99 23.13
CA SER A 9 25.69 -30.06 22.05
C SER A 9 26.31 -28.71 22.36
N THR A 10 27.37 -28.37 21.64
CA THR A 10 27.97 -27.04 21.67
C THR A 10 27.05 -26.10 20.89
N HIS A 11 26.18 -25.39 21.62
CA HIS A 11 25.53 -24.21 21.08
C HIS A 11 26.63 -23.23 20.66
N ARG A 12 26.89 -23.16 19.35
CA ARG A 12 27.68 -22.08 18.77
C ARG A 12 26.84 -20.82 18.89
N ASN A 13 27.20 -19.94 19.81
CA ASN A 13 26.72 -18.57 19.79
C ASN A 13 27.26 -17.89 18.52
N SER A 14 26.51 -17.99 17.42
CA SER A 14 26.73 -17.19 16.23
C SER A 14 26.34 -15.76 16.58
N GLY A 15 27.35 -14.94 16.87
CA GLY A 15 27.21 -13.51 17.09
C GLY A 15 26.91 -12.77 15.79
N PHE A 16 26.26 -11.63 15.96
CA PHE A 16 25.83 -10.68 14.95
C PHE A 16 26.96 -10.26 13.99
N SER A 17 26.73 -10.33 12.69
CA SER A 17 27.62 -9.71 11.70
C SER A 17 27.26 -8.25 11.44
N LEU A 18 28.25 -7.42 11.12
CA LEU A 18 28.02 -6.04 10.65
C LEU A 18 27.14 -6.02 9.39
N LEU A 19 27.27 -7.04 8.55
CA LEU A 19 26.52 -7.20 7.33
C LEU A 19 25.03 -7.42 7.61
N GLU A 20 24.67 -8.22 8.63
CA GLU A 20 23.27 -8.40 9.03
C GLU A 20 22.63 -7.11 9.53
N ILE A 21 23.35 -6.29 10.30
CA ILE A 21 22.83 -4.96 10.72
C ILE A 21 22.62 -4.09 9.49
N LEU A 22 23.58 -4.06 8.56
CA LEU A 22 23.51 -3.25 7.35
C LEU A 22 22.33 -3.65 6.47
N ILE A 23 22.11 -4.95 6.27
CA ILE A 23 20.94 -5.45 5.53
C ILE A 23 19.66 -5.11 6.29
N ALA A 24 19.60 -5.32 7.60
CA ALA A 24 18.40 -5.05 8.39
C ALA A 24 17.99 -3.57 8.31
N ILE A 25 18.92 -2.63 8.49
CA ILE A 25 18.60 -1.20 8.39
C ILE A 25 18.24 -0.79 6.96
N ALA A 26 18.86 -1.39 5.93
CA ALA A 26 18.51 -1.14 4.54
C ALA A 26 17.07 -1.60 4.24
N LEU A 27 16.70 -2.80 4.69
CA LEU A 27 15.34 -3.31 4.54
C LEU A 27 14.31 -2.46 5.30
N VAL A 28 14.62 -2.05 6.52
CA VAL A 28 13.75 -1.16 7.31
C VAL A 28 13.59 0.19 6.60
N ALA A 29 14.65 0.79 6.05
CA ALA A 29 14.56 2.05 5.31
C ALA A 29 13.70 1.94 4.04
N LEU A 30 13.86 0.84 3.28
CA LEU A 30 13.03 0.56 2.11
C LEU A 30 11.55 0.43 2.50
N LEU A 31 11.23 -0.38 3.51
CA LEU A 31 9.85 -0.55 3.97
C LEU A 31 9.26 0.75 4.53
N ALA A 32 10.04 1.52 5.30
CA ALA A 32 9.60 2.79 5.87
C ALA A 32 9.24 3.81 4.79
N SER A 33 9.98 3.85 3.67
CA SER A 33 9.70 4.77 2.55
C SER A 33 8.32 4.54 1.92
N VAL A 34 7.89 3.29 1.79
CA VAL A 34 6.58 2.94 1.22
C VAL A 34 5.49 3.08 2.29
N ALA A 35 5.78 2.67 3.52
CA ALA A 35 4.80 2.66 4.62
C ALA A 35 4.29 4.07 4.97
N LEU A 36 5.14 5.11 4.91
CA LEU A 36 4.75 6.49 5.21
C LEU A 36 3.70 7.05 4.22
N ASN A 37 3.79 6.71 2.94
CA ASN A 37 2.84 7.18 1.92
C ASN A 37 1.44 6.60 2.11
N GLN A 38 1.33 5.40 2.69
CA GLN A 38 0.04 4.73 2.89
C GLN A 38 -0.74 5.30 4.08
N LEU A 39 -0.04 5.92 5.04
CA LEU A 39 -0.65 6.44 6.27
C LEU A 39 -1.42 7.75 6.03
N THR A 40 -0.98 8.61 5.12
CA THR A 40 -1.61 9.91 4.85
C THR A 40 -3.00 9.81 4.21
N GLY A 41 -3.35 8.65 3.62
CA GLY A 41 -4.68 8.41 3.04
C GLY A 41 -5.74 7.93 4.04
N ILE A 42 -5.36 7.55 5.27
CA ILE A 42 -6.24 6.86 6.23
C ILE A 42 -6.73 7.79 7.35
N PHE A 43 -5.95 8.83 7.69
CA PHE A 43 -6.31 9.76 8.76
C PHE A 43 -7.17 10.93 8.25
N GLY A 44 -8.49 10.75 8.26
CA GLY A 44 -9.58 11.71 8.52
C GLY A 44 -9.59 13.16 8.02
N ASP A 45 -8.46 13.88 7.93
CA ASP A 45 -8.42 15.32 7.63
C ASP A 45 -8.35 15.65 6.14
N ASN A 46 -8.12 14.65 5.30
CA ASN A 46 -7.90 14.86 3.86
C ASN A 46 -9.14 14.56 3.03
N GLN A 47 -10.35 14.68 3.59
CA GLN A 47 -11.58 14.40 2.83
C GLN A 47 -11.69 15.27 1.57
N GLU A 48 -11.26 16.53 1.65
CA GLU A 48 -11.20 17.41 0.48
C GLU A 48 -10.20 16.91 -0.56
N GLU A 49 -9.00 16.54 -0.14
CA GLU A 49 -7.95 16.05 -1.05
C GLU A 49 -8.33 14.70 -1.67
N ALA A 50 -8.92 13.80 -0.89
CA ALA A 50 -9.45 12.53 -1.39
C ALA A 50 -10.57 12.74 -2.42
N ALA A 51 -11.50 13.66 -2.15
CA ALA A 51 -12.54 14.03 -3.11
C ALA A 51 -11.96 14.68 -4.37
N ARG A 52 -10.96 15.56 -4.22
CA ARG A 52 -10.25 16.22 -5.34
C ARG A 52 -9.52 15.21 -6.22
N LEU A 53 -8.81 14.25 -5.62
CA LEU A 53 -8.12 13.18 -6.32
C LEU A 53 -9.11 12.27 -7.05
N PHE A 54 -10.23 11.93 -6.42
CA PHE A 54 -11.28 11.12 -7.04
C PHE A 54 -11.87 11.82 -8.28
N VAL A 55 -12.23 13.10 -8.17
CA VAL A 55 -12.77 13.88 -9.29
C VAL A 55 -11.73 13.98 -10.41
N THR A 56 -10.49 14.36 -10.08
CA THR A 56 -9.43 14.55 -11.09
C THR A 56 -9.05 13.24 -11.80
N SER A 57 -9.01 12.12 -11.08
CA SER A 57 -8.50 10.85 -11.63
C SER A 57 -9.58 10.01 -12.31
N ASN A 58 -10.82 10.05 -11.83
CA ASN A 58 -11.84 9.08 -12.25
C ASN A 58 -13.06 9.71 -12.95
N SER A 59 -13.38 10.98 -12.69
CA SER A 59 -14.63 11.57 -13.22
C SER A 59 -14.59 11.79 -14.73
N GLU A 60 -13.46 12.25 -15.27
CA GLU A 60 -13.33 12.54 -16.71
C GLU A 60 -13.45 11.27 -17.55
N LEU A 61 -12.81 10.18 -17.11
CA LEU A 61 -12.89 8.88 -17.78
C LEU A 61 -14.33 8.34 -17.81
N ALA A 62 -15.03 8.41 -16.68
CA ALA A 62 -16.39 7.89 -16.57
C ALA A 62 -17.39 8.71 -17.41
N LEU A 63 -17.25 10.04 -17.41
CA LEU A 63 -18.07 10.94 -18.25
C LEU A 63 -17.78 10.76 -19.74
N THR A 64 -16.50 10.60 -20.10
CA THR A 64 -16.10 10.34 -21.48
C THR A 64 -16.68 9.02 -21.96
N ARG A 65 -16.62 7.97 -21.14
CA ARG A 65 -17.23 6.67 -21.47
C ARG A 65 -18.73 6.78 -21.67
N TYR A 66 -19.45 7.45 -20.76
CA TYR A 66 -20.88 7.70 -20.92
C TYR A 66 -21.19 8.40 -22.25
N ARG A 67 -20.41 9.43 -22.61
CA ARG A 67 -20.58 10.13 -23.89
C ARG A 67 -20.28 9.23 -25.09
N LEU A 68 -19.33 8.31 -25.00
CA LEU A 68 -19.06 7.35 -26.08
C LEU A 68 -20.22 6.38 -26.28
N ASP A 69 -20.87 5.96 -25.19
CA ASP A 69 -21.97 5.00 -25.23
C ASP A 69 -23.32 5.63 -25.60
N VAL A 70 -23.59 6.85 -25.11
CA VAL A 70 -24.90 7.55 -25.23
C VAL A 70 -24.86 8.72 -26.21
N GLY A 71 -23.67 9.16 -26.63
CA GLY A 71 -23.46 10.26 -27.57
C GLY A 71 -23.49 11.66 -26.95
N ASN A 72 -23.96 11.81 -25.70
CA ASN A 72 -24.07 13.08 -24.98
C ASN A 72 -23.67 12.94 -23.52
N PHE A 73 -23.44 14.05 -22.82
CA PHE A 73 -23.25 14.08 -21.37
C PHE A 73 -24.60 14.00 -20.62
N PRO A 74 -24.62 13.47 -19.39
CA PRO A 74 -25.86 13.35 -18.62
C PRO A 74 -26.42 14.73 -18.25
N THR A 75 -27.75 14.83 -18.24
CA THR A 75 -28.45 16.05 -17.82
C THR A 75 -28.44 16.20 -16.29
N THR A 76 -28.72 17.41 -15.79
CA THR A 76 -28.81 17.68 -14.36
C THR A 76 -29.83 16.77 -13.64
N GLU A 77 -30.93 16.42 -14.31
CA GLU A 77 -31.97 15.54 -13.77
C GLU A 77 -31.54 14.07 -13.70
N GLN A 78 -30.70 13.63 -14.64
CA GLN A 78 -30.12 12.28 -14.63
C GLN A 78 -29.02 12.17 -13.57
N GLY A 79 -28.27 13.26 -13.37
CA GLY A 79 -27.26 13.39 -12.33
C GLY A 79 -26.11 12.39 -12.47
N LEU A 80 -25.34 12.26 -11.39
CA LEU A 80 -24.16 11.38 -11.35
C LEU A 80 -24.55 9.90 -11.46
N SER A 81 -25.78 9.54 -11.11
CA SER A 81 -26.36 8.18 -11.20
C SER A 81 -26.21 7.53 -12.58
N ALA A 82 -26.19 8.34 -13.64
CA ALA A 82 -26.01 7.86 -15.01
C ALA A 82 -24.57 7.39 -15.31
N VAL A 83 -23.60 7.79 -14.48
CA VAL A 83 -22.15 7.63 -14.71
C VAL A 83 -21.52 6.57 -13.79
N ILE A 84 -22.08 6.35 -12.59
CA ILE A 84 -21.51 5.47 -11.52
C ILE A 84 -22.06 4.04 -11.53
N LYS A 85 -22.61 3.56 -12.65
CA LYS A 85 -23.16 2.20 -12.70
C LYS A 85 -22.10 1.12 -12.66
#